data_AF-A0A6A4GL51-F1
#
_entry.id   AF-A0A6A4GL51-F1
#
_cell.length_a   1.000
_cell.length_b   1.000
_cell.length_c   1.000
_cell.angle_alpha   90.00
_cell.angle_beta   90.00
_cell.angle_gamma   90.00
#
_symmetry.space_group_name_H-M   'P 1'
#
loop_
_entity.id
_entity.type
_entity.pdbx_description
1 polymer ?
#
loop_
_entity_poly.entity_id
_entity_poly.type
_entity_poly.pdbx_seq_one_letter_code
_entity_poly.pdbx_strand_id
1 'polypeptide(L)'
;MSTLELGATKNIENMSSVRDPWTECLKSVRTYDDEKCKGWREDIDTLLVFAGLFSATVTAFATESYQWLQQDKNSAIFAQLVYISERLNGSTSPAPAVSAFTPAPASIRINVFWFLSLTISLATVLVGILCKQWLREYQKDASVGHHLALELRQMRYESLKKWAFRESSLALVLFFAGMLDLLWSLNPVVAGLVTAVVGLSMFIVVATSGLTIMLYFDEAKTKR
;
A
#
# COMPACT_ATOMS: atom_id res chain seq x y z
N MET A 1 42.66 -42.43 -43.40
CA MET A 1 41.23 -42.32 -43.01
C MET A 1 41.04 -41.68 -41.62
N SER A 2 42.03 -40.99 -41.05
CA SER A 2 42.00 -40.43 -39.68
C SER A 2 42.00 -38.91 -39.62
N THR A 3 42.43 -38.22 -40.68
CA THR A 3 42.55 -36.75 -40.72
C THR A 3 41.26 -36.04 -41.14
N LEU A 4 40.39 -36.69 -41.92
CA LEU A 4 39.08 -36.16 -42.33
C LEU A 4 38.04 -36.28 -41.20
N GLU A 5 38.05 -37.38 -40.45
CA GLU A 5 37.18 -37.60 -39.29
C GLU A 5 37.47 -36.60 -38.16
N LEU A 6 38.75 -36.29 -37.90
CA LEU A 6 39.13 -35.28 -36.90
C LEU A 6 38.72 -33.86 -37.31
N GLY A 7 38.71 -33.55 -38.61
CA GLY A 7 38.25 -32.26 -39.14
C GLY A 7 36.74 -32.11 -39.04
N ALA A 8 35.99 -33.20 -39.25
CA ALA A 8 34.55 -33.24 -39.09
C ALA A 8 34.11 -33.09 -37.63
N THR A 9 34.76 -33.79 -36.69
CA THR A 9 34.43 -33.67 -35.25
C THR A 9 34.76 -32.29 -34.68
N LYS A 10 35.88 -31.68 -35.09
CA LYS A 10 36.23 -30.30 -34.69
C LYS A 10 35.26 -29.25 -35.25
N ASN A 11 34.72 -29.48 -36.45
CA ASN A 11 33.69 -28.61 -37.02
C ASN A 11 32.33 -28.79 -36.33
N ILE A 12 31.98 -30.01 -35.91
CA ILE A 12 30.76 -30.28 -35.14
C ILE A 12 30.86 -29.68 -33.73
N GLU A 13 32.04 -29.73 -33.10
CA GLU A 13 32.29 -29.10 -31.81
C GLU A 13 32.24 -27.56 -31.90
N ASN A 14 32.79 -26.97 -32.97
CA ASN A 14 32.62 -25.54 -33.27
C ASN A 14 31.17 -25.15 -33.63
N MET A 15 30.38 -26.05 -34.22
CA MET A 15 28.96 -25.82 -34.49
C MET A 15 28.12 -25.86 -33.20
N SER A 16 28.55 -26.63 -32.19
CA SER A 16 27.98 -26.60 -30.84
C SER A 16 28.42 -25.40 -30.00
N SER A 17 29.48 -24.71 -30.43
CA SER A 17 30.00 -23.44 -29.87
C SER A 17 29.29 -22.21 -30.46
N VAL A 18 28.45 -22.39 -31.49
CA VAL A 18 27.49 -21.35 -31.91
C VAL A 18 26.45 -21.24 -30.81
N ARG A 19 26.75 -20.36 -29.84
CA ARG A 19 25.84 -19.91 -28.77
C ARG A 19 24.43 -19.83 -29.34
N ASP A 20 23.53 -20.69 -28.84
CA ASP A 20 22.16 -20.74 -29.33
C ASP A 20 21.59 -19.31 -29.27
N PRO A 21 21.23 -18.68 -30.41
CA PRO A 21 20.79 -17.28 -30.45
C PRO A 21 19.65 -16.99 -29.46
N TRP A 22 18.88 -18.03 -29.15
CA TRP A 22 17.84 -18.01 -28.13
C TRP A 22 18.38 -17.78 -26.72
N THR A 23 19.50 -18.41 -26.35
CA THR A 23 20.13 -18.24 -25.03
C THR A 23 20.71 -16.84 -24.83
N GLU A 24 21.27 -16.24 -25.88
CA GLU A 24 21.79 -14.86 -25.83
C GLU A 24 20.64 -13.84 -25.74
N CYS A 25 19.56 -14.06 -26.50
CA CYS A 25 18.35 -13.24 -26.42
C CYS A 25 17.72 -13.32 -25.01
N LEU A 26 17.58 -14.53 -24.46
CA LEU A 26 17.05 -14.73 -23.11
C LEU A 26 17.91 -14.08 -22.02
N LYS A 27 19.23 -14.17 -22.16
CA LYS A 27 20.17 -13.51 -21.25
C LYS A 27 20.02 -11.99 -21.31
N SER A 28 19.88 -11.43 -22.50
CA SER A 28 19.65 -10.00 -22.69
C SER A 28 18.33 -9.53 -22.06
N VAL A 29 17.22 -10.25 -22.31
CA VAL A 29 15.90 -9.95 -21.71
C VAL A 29 15.94 -10.05 -20.19
N ARG A 30 16.61 -11.08 -19.65
CA ARG A 30 16.76 -11.25 -18.21
C ARG A 30 17.57 -10.13 -17.56
N THR A 31 18.64 -9.70 -18.21
CA THR A 31 19.49 -8.61 -17.73
C THR A 31 18.71 -7.30 -17.72
N TYR A 32 17.90 -7.04 -18.75
CA TYR A 32 17.00 -5.90 -18.82
C TYR A 32 15.92 -5.94 -17.72
N ASP A 33 15.27 -7.08 -17.51
CA ASP A 33 14.27 -7.25 -16.46
C ASP A 33 14.88 -7.05 -15.07
N ASP A 34 16.07 -7.60 -14.81
CA ASP A 34 16.77 -7.46 -13.52
C ASP A 34 17.17 -6.00 -13.26
N GLU A 35 17.66 -5.28 -14.27
CA GLU A 35 18.00 -3.86 -14.18
C GLU A 35 16.76 -3.00 -13.92
N LYS A 36 15.66 -3.26 -14.63
CA LYS A 36 14.37 -2.57 -14.40
C LYS A 36 13.81 -2.86 -13.02
N CYS A 37 13.83 -4.12 -12.61
CA CYS A 37 13.40 -4.52 -11.27
C CYS A 37 14.21 -3.82 -10.19
N LYS A 38 15.54 -3.75 -10.35
CA LYS A 38 16.40 -3.03 -9.42
C LYS A 38 16.04 -1.54 -9.34
N GLY A 39 15.84 -0.87 -10.47
CA GLY A 39 15.40 0.53 -10.51
C GLY A 39 14.09 0.74 -9.78
N TRP A 40 13.06 -0.07 -10.06
CA TRP A 40 11.77 0.01 -9.35
C TRP A 40 11.90 -0.21 -7.85
N ARG A 41 12.80 -1.10 -7.40
CA ARG A 41 13.05 -1.30 -5.97
C ARG A 41 13.60 -0.05 -5.31
N GLU A 42 14.56 0.60 -5.95
CA GLU A 42 15.19 1.84 -5.47
C GLU A 42 14.21 3.01 -5.43
N ASP A 43 13.37 3.14 -6.47
CA ASP A 43 12.28 4.13 -6.51
C ASP A 43 11.28 3.91 -5.37
N ILE A 44 10.85 2.66 -5.18
CA ILE A 44 9.92 2.30 -4.09
C ILE A 44 10.56 2.59 -2.73
N ASP A 45 11.84 2.28 -2.52
CA ASP A 45 12.54 2.58 -1.27
C ASP A 45 12.60 4.07 -0.98
N THR A 46 12.85 4.88 -2.00
CA THR A 46 12.86 6.34 -1.87
C THR A 46 11.47 6.87 -1.53
N LEU A 47 10.43 6.38 -2.20
CA LEU A 47 9.02 6.71 -1.91
C LEU A 47 8.61 6.32 -0.48
N LEU A 48 9.01 5.13 -0.01
CA LEU A 48 8.71 4.65 1.34
C LEU A 48 9.34 5.53 2.42
N VAL A 49 10.60 5.91 2.23
CA VAL A 49 11.30 6.83 3.16
C VAL A 49 10.56 8.17 3.19
N PHE A 50 10.29 8.75 2.03
CA PHE A 50 9.57 10.02 1.94
C PHE A 50 8.18 9.96 2.59
N ALA A 51 7.41 8.92 2.30
CA ALA A 51 6.08 8.73 2.86
C ALA A 51 6.10 8.51 4.39
N GLY A 52 7.11 7.81 4.91
CA GLY A 52 7.31 7.64 6.35
C GLY A 52 7.61 8.97 7.06
N LEU A 53 8.53 9.76 6.50
CA LEU A 53 8.87 11.11 7.01
C LEU A 53 7.65 12.05 6.95
N PHE A 54 6.93 12.05 5.83
CA PHE A 54 5.70 12.83 5.65
C PHE A 54 4.61 12.39 6.65
N SER A 55 4.43 11.09 6.85
CA SER A 55 3.46 10.58 7.82
C SER A 55 3.84 11.00 9.24
N ALA A 56 5.11 10.98 9.61
CA ALA A 56 5.54 11.37 10.95
C ALA A 56 5.23 12.85 11.24
N THR A 57 5.52 13.75 10.28
CA THR A 57 5.23 15.18 10.43
C THR A 57 3.73 15.45 10.46
N VAL A 58 2.96 14.82 9.57
CA VAL A 58 1.49 14.91 9.57
C VAL A 58 0.89 14.36 10.86
N THR A 59 1.42 13.26 11.40
CA THR A 59 0.95 12.67 12.66
C THR A 59 1.16 13.63 13.83
N ALA A 60 2.27 14.37 13.86
CA ALA A 60 2.50 15.40 14.87
C ALA A 60 1.45 16.52 14.78
N PHE A 61 1.20 17.06 13.58
CA PHE A 61 0.15 18.08 13.39
C PHE A 61 -1.25 17.54 13.68
N ALA A 62 -1.55 16.31 13.30
CA ALA A 62 -2.81 15.64 13.59
C ALA A 62 -3.01 15.51 15.10
N THR A 63 -1.99 15.11 15.85
CA THR A 63 -2.06 14.94 17.32
C THR A 63 -2.28 16.26 18.05
N GLU A 64 -1.67 17.35 17.58
CA GLU A 64 -1.91 18.68 18.14
C GLU A 64 -3.32 19.20 17.78
N SER A 65 -3.69 19.13 16.49
CA SER A 65 -5.01 19.60 16.02
C SER A 65 -6.18 18.75 16.54
N TYR A 66 -5.91 17.50 16.96
CA TYR A 66 -6.86 16.61 17.62
C TYR A 66 -7.40 17.22 18.91
N GLN A 67 -6.57 17.94 19.65
CA GLN A 67 -7.00 18.59 20.90
C GLN A 67 -8.06 19.66 20.65
N TRP A 68 -8.10 20.26 19.45
CA TRP A 68 -9.12 21.24 19.08
C TRP A 68 -10.50 20.63 18.80
N LEU A 69 -10.56 19.30 18.59
CA LEU A 69 -11.81 18.54 18.43
C LEU A 69 -12.32 17.99 19.76
N GLN A 70 -11.54 18.07 20.84
CA GLN A 70 -11.96 17.65 22.17
C GLN A 70 -12.30 18.85 23.04
N GLN A 71 -13.32 18.69 23.88
CA GLN A 71 -13.57 19.64 24.96
C GLN A 71 -12.39 19.60 25.92
N ASP A 72 -11.84 20.77 26.27
CA ASP A 72 -10.77 20.86 27.26
C ASP A 72 -11.30 20.32 28.60
N LYS A 73 -10.88 19.09 28.93
CA LYS A 73 -11.29 18.37 30.13
C LYS A 73 -10.92 19.16 31.38
N ASN A 74 -9.84 19.93 31.36
CA ASN A 74 -9.45 20.75 32.49
C ASN A 74 -10.45 21.88 32.69
N SER A 75 -10.86 22.59 31.63
CA SER A 75 -11.88 23.64 31.74
C SER A 75 -13.22 23.12 32.30
N ALA A 76 -13.64 21.92 31.89
CA ALA A 76 -14.87 21.30 32.36
C ALA A 76 -14.76 20.88 33.85
N ILE A 77 -13.64 20.30 34.24
CA ILE A 77 -13.35 19.92 35.64
C ILE A 77 -13.23 21.15 36.53
N PHE A 78 -12.56 22.22 36.07
CA PHE A 78 -12.46 23.48 36.79
C PHE A 78 -13.83 24.14 36.98
N ALA A 79 -14.66 24.18 35.93
CA ALA A 79 -16.02 24.69 36.03
C ALA A 79 -16.87 23.88 37.03
N GLN A 80 -16.69 22.56 37.07
CA GLN A 80 -17.34 21.70 38.07
C GLN A 80 -16.81 21.92 39.49
N LEU A 81 -15.50 22.10 39.67
CA LEU A 81 -14.88 22.38 40.97
C LEU A 81 -15.34 23.72 41.55
N VAL A 82 -15.43 24.76 40.72
CA VAL A 82 -15.96 26.08 41.11
C VAL A 82 -17.44 25.97 41.49
N TYR A 83 -18.23 25.20 40.73
CA TYR A 83 -19.63 24.96 41.10
C TYR A 83 -19.76 24.22 42.44
N ILE A 84 -18.95 23.20 42.69
CA ILE A 84 -18.96 22.46 43.96
C ILE A 84 -18.53 23.36 45.12
N SER A 85 -17.50 24.19 44.95
CA SER A 85 -17.04 25.11 46.00
C SER A 85 -18.07 26.20 46.32
N GLU A 86 -18.74 26.74 45.33
CA GLU A 86 -19.84 27.70 45.52
C GLU A 86 -21.04 27.08 46.25
N ARG A 87 -21.38 25.82 45.94
CA ARG A 87 -22.44 25.08 46.63
C ARG A 87 -22.09 24.78 48.09
N LEU A 88 -20.84 24.41 48.36
CA LEU A 88 -20.34 24.21 49.73
C LEU A 88 -20.33 25.52 50.54
N ASN A 89 -20.16 26.67 49.88
CA ASN A 89 -20.19 27.98 50.50
C ASN A 89 -21.62 28.56 50.67
N GLY A 90 -22.66 27.74 50.47
CA GLY A 90 -24.06 28.13 50.67
C GLY A 90 -24.68 28.94 49.53
N SER A 91 -24.01 29.06 48.38
CA SER A 91 -24.57 29.75 47.22
C SER A 91 -25.68 28.90 46.57
N THR A 92 -26.76 29.57 46.16
CA THR A 92 -27.86 28.98 45.37
C THR A 92 -27.67 29.21 43.88
N SER A 93 -26.42 29.33 43.41
CA SER A 93 -26.11 29.51 42.00
C SER A 93 -26.66 28.33 41.19
N PRO A 94 -27.38 28.57 40.08
CA PRO A 94 -27.90 27.51 39.23
C PRO A 94 -26.74 26.67 38.68
N ALA A 95 -26.97 25.37 38.49
CA ALA A 95 -25.96 24.48 37.94
C ALA A 95 -25.46 25.03 36.59
N PRO A 96 -24.14 25.09 36.36
CA PRO A 96 -23.62 25.58 35.09
C PRO A 96 -24.22 24.74 33.98
N ALA A 97 -24.90 25.39 33.03
CA ALA A 97 -25.38 24.75 31.83
C ALA A 97 -24.13 24.27 31.06
N VAL A 98 -23.89 22.97 31.09
CA VAL A 98 -22.79 22.36 30.33
C VAL A 98 -23.18 22.49 28.86
N SER A 99 -22.76 23.56 28.19
CA SER A 99 -23.01 23.70 26.76
C SER A 99 -22.30 22.54 26.07
N ALA A 100 -23.03 21.77 25.26
CA ALA A 100 -22.42 20.70 24.48
C ALA A 100 -21.30 21.28 23.61
N PHE A 101 -20.08 20.78 23.82
CA PHE A 101 -18.92 21.24 23.07
C PHE A 101 -19.16 21.01 21.57
N THR A 102 -19.15 22.11 20.82
CA THR A 102 -19.30 22.09 19.37
C THR A 102 -18.00 22.60 18.76
N PRO A 103 -17.16 21.73 18.19
CA PRO A 103 -15.90 22.15 17.61
C PRO A 103 -16.12 23.08 16.41
N ALA A 104 -15.21 24.04 16.23
CA ALA A 104 -15.30 24.98 15.13
C ALA A 104 -15.21 24.25 13.77
N PRO A 105 -15.99 24.64 12.75
CA PRO A 105 -16.01 23.96 11.45
C PRO A 105 -14.66 24.04 10.73
N ALA A 106 -13.83 25.05 11.01
CA ALA A 106 -12.46 25.13 10.51
C ALA A 106 -11.57 24.01 11.09
N SER A 107 -11.65 23.76 12.40
CA SER A 107 -10.90 22.69 13.08
C SER A 107 -11.27 21.30 12.55
N ILE A 108 -12.55 21.09 12.26
CA ILE A 108 -13.03 19.84 11.63
C ILE A 108 -12.38 19.65 10.26
N ARG A 109 -12.44 20.65 9.37
CA ARG A 109 -11.86 20.57 8.01
C ARG A 109 -10.35 20.30 8.04
N ILE A 110 -9.62 20.99 8.91
CA ILE A 110 -8.16 20.82 9.04
C ILE A 110 -7.82 19.40 9.46
N ASN A 111 -8.50 18.87 10.47
CA ASN A 111 -8.31 17.49 10.92
C ASN A 111 -8.67 16.47 9.82
N VAL A 112 -9.76 16.70 9.07
CA VAL A 112 -10.10 15.84 7.91
C VAL A 112 -8.93 15.75 6.94
N PHE A 113 -8.34 16.88 6.54
CA PHE A 113 -7.21 16.87 5.62
C PHE A 113 -5.98 16.18 6.19
N TRP A 114 -5.67 16.40 7.47
CA TRP A 114 -4.55 15.72 8.12
C TRP A 114 -4.74 14.20 8.16
N PHE A 115 -5.88 13.72 8.68
CA PHE A 115 -6.16 12.29 8.75
C PHE A 115 -6.27 11.64 7.37
N LEU A 116 -6.83 12.33 6.39
CA LEU A 116 -6.91 11.84 5.02
C LEU A 116 -5.51 11.70 4.39
N SER A 117 -4.67 12.73 4.54
CA SER A 117 -3.28 12.69 4.02
C SER A 117 -2.45 11.59 4.69
N LEU A 118 -2.61 11.39 6.00
CA LEU A 118 -1.97 10.29 6.74
C LEU A 118 -2.42 8.94 6.20
N THR A 119 -3.74 8.75 6.04
CA THR A 119 -4.31 7.48 5.58
C THR A 119 -3.85 7.13 4.17
N ILE A 120 -3.84 8.10 3.24
CA ILE A 120 -3.38 7.90 1.87
C ILE A 120 -1.86 7.64 1.83
N SER A 121 -1.09 8.31 2.68
CA SER A 121 0.36 8.08 2.80
C SER A 121 0.64 6.63 3.26
N LEU A 122 -0.01 6.17 4.32
CA LEU A 122 0.15 4.79 4.81
C LEU A 122 -0.35 3.75 3.81
N ALA A 123 -1.44 4.02 3.10
CA ALA A 123 -1.91 3.20 2.00
C ALA A 123 -0.82 3.02 0.93
N THR A 124 -0.18 4.12 0.54
CA THR A 124 0.90 4.12 -0.46
C THR A 124 2.11 3.32 0.02
N VAL A 125 2.49 3.46 1.30
CA VAL A 125 3.57 2.66 1.92
C VAL A 125 3.25 1.17 1.87
N LEU A 126 2.04 0.78 2.27
CA LEU A 126 1.63 -0.63 2.25
C LEU A 126 1.66 -1.21 0.84
N VAL A 127 1.12 -0.48 -0.15
CA VAL A 127 1.19 -0.88 -1.57
C VAL A 127 2.65 -0.99 -2.03
N GLY A 128 3.52 -0.04 -1.67
CA GLY A 128 4.94 -0.09 -2.02
C GLY A 128 5.65 -1.31 -1.41
N ILE A 129 5.39 -1.64 -0.14
CA ILE A 129 5.93 -2.85 0.51
C ILE A 129 5.46 -4.11 -0.24
N LEU A 130 4.19 -4.18 -0.64
CA LEU A 130 3.66 -5.29 -1.43
C LEU A 130 4.34 -5.40 -2.80
N CYS A 131 4.58 -4.27 -3.47
CA CYS A 131 5.35 -4.23 -4.72
C CYS A 131 6.78 -4.76 -4.51
N LYS A 132 7.44 -4.45 -3.38
CA LYS A 132 8.77 -5.01 -3.07
C LYS A 132 8.73 -6.52 -2.80
N GLN A 133 7.74 -7.00 -2.04
CA GLN A 133 7.55 -8.43 -1.78
C GLN A 133 7.34 -9.18 -3.09
N TRP A 134 6.50 -8.63 -3.97
CA TRP A 134 6.30 -9.16 -5.31
C TRP A 134 7.60 -9.20 -6.11
N LEU A 135 8.32 -8.09 -6.16
CA LEU A 135 9.55 -7.98 -6.94
C LEU A 135 10.62 -8.98 -6.47
N ARG A 136 10.65 -9.27 -5.17
CA ARG A 136 11.55 -10.26 -4.58
C ARG A 136 11.19 -11.68 -5.03
N GLU A 137 9.90 -12.04 -5.03
CA GLU A 137 9.46 -13.35 -5.51
C GLU A 137 9.64 -13.49 -7.03
N TYR A 138 9.38 -12.42 -7.80
CA TYR A 138 9.64 -12.37 -9.25
C TYR A 138 11.10 -12.72 -9.60
N GLN A 139 12.06 -12.17 -8.84
CA GLN A 139 13.48 -12.46 -9.03
C GLN A 139 13.88 -13.88 -8.57
N LYS A 140 13.27 -14.40 -7.51
CA LYS A 140 13.54 -15.74 -6.99
C LYS A 140 13.14 -16.83 -7.99
N ASP A 141 11.95 -16.71 -8.58
CA ASP A 141 11.43 -17.66 -9.57
C ASP A 141 12.12 -17.54 -10.95
N ALA A 142 12.83 -16.43 -11.22
CA ALA A 142 13.62 -16.29 -12.44
C ALA A 142 14.82 -17.24 -12.50
N SER A 143 15.29 -17.77 -11.37
CA SER A 143 16.45 -18.66 -11.27
C SER A 143 16.24 -20.07 -11.84
N VAL A 144 14.99 -20.49 -12.12
CA VAL A 144 14.63 -21.87 -12.46
C VAL A 144 14.12 -22.02 -13.90
N GLY A 145 14.98 -22.48 -14.83
CA GLY A 145 14.57 -23.17 -16.09
C GLY A 145 14.60 -22.40 -17.42
N HIS A 146 15.29 -22.95 -18.44
CA HIS A 146 15.66 -22.30 -19.72
C HIS A 146 14.72 -22.53 -20.94
N HIS A 147 13.64 -23.32 -20.86
CA HIS A 147 12.94 -23.76 -22.09
C HIS A 147 11.58 -23.15 -22.39
N LEU A 148 11.04 -22.29 -21.53
CA LEU A 148 9.63 -21.90 -21.62
C LEU A 148 9.41 -20.44 -21.22
N ALA A 149 10.12 -19.51 -21.88
CA ALA A 149 10.04 -18.08 -21.55
C ALA A 149 8.62 -17.48 -21.62
N LEU A 150 7.74 -18.05 -22.45
CA LEU A 150 6.33 -17.67 -22.54
C LEU A 150 5.47 -18.27 -21.41
N GLU A 151 5.56 -19.58 -21.17
CA GLU A 151 4.84 -20.22 -20.05
C GLU A 151 5.33 -19.72 -18.69
N LEU A 152 6.60 -19.39 -18.56
CA LEU A 152 7.18 -18.83 -17.33
C LEU A 152 6.65 -17.41 -17.08
N ARG A 153 6.46 -16.59 -18.12
CA ARG A 153 5.83 -15.26 -18.00
C ARG A 153 4.37 -15.38 -17.57
N GLN A 154 3.68 -16.41 -18.04
CA GLN A 154 2.28 -16.68 -17.74
C GLN A 154 2.10 -17.25 -16.33
N MET A 155 2.93 -18.21 -15.91
CA MET A 155 3.00 -18.74 -14.54
C MET A 155 3.34 -17.64 -13.53
N ARG A 156 4.26 -16.72 -13.86
CA ARG A 156 4.59 -15.56 -13.01
C ARG A 156 3.42 -14.60 -12.83
N TYR A 157 2.66 -14.35 -13.90
CA TYR A 157 1.44 -13.55 -13.85
C TYR A 157 0.33 -14.22 -13.03
N GLU A 158 0.19 -15.54 -13.13
CA GLU A 158 -0.78 -16.31 -12.34
C GLU A 158 -0.40 -16.38 -10.85
N SER A 159 0.88 -16.55 -10.54
CA SER A 159 1.41 -16.45 -9.17
C SER A 159 1.18 -15.05 -8.59
N LEU A 160 1.40 -13.98 -9.38
CA LEU A 160 1.06 -12.59 -9.05
C LEU A 160 -0.38 -12.44 -8.58
N LYS A 161 -1.31 -12.97 -9.38
CA LYS A 161 -2.75 -12.92 -9.14
C LYS A 161 -3.14 -13.67 -7.87
N LYS A 162 -2.54 -14.85 -7.66
CA LYS A 162 -2.83 -15.73 -6.53
C LYS A 162 -2.26 -15.18 -5.22
N TRP A 163 -1.11 -14.51 -5.28
CA TRP A 163 -0.42 -13.95 -4.12
C TRP A 163 -1.00 -12.61 -3.68
N ALA A 164 -1.31 -11.72 -4.64
CA ALA A 164 -1.94 -10.41 -4.37
C ALA A 164 -3.33 -10.50 -3.71
N PHE A 165 -3.99 -11.66 -3.77
CA PHE A 165 -5.31 -11.88 -3.19
C PHE A 165 -5.26 -12.48 -1.77
N ARG A 166 -4.23 -13.25 -1.40
CA ARG A 166 -4.30 -14.14 -0.24
C ARG A 166 -3.69 -13.58 1.05
N GLU A 167 -2.50 -12.99 0.99
CA GLU A 167 -1.75 -12.59 2.19
C GLU A 167 -1.78 -11.07 2.40
N SER A 168 -1.67 -10.33 1.30
CA SER A 168 -1.61 -8.86 1.30
C SER A 168 -2.94 -8.21 1.67
N SER A 169 -4.06 -8.81 1.25
CA SER A 169 -5.40 -8.27 1.43
C SER A 169 -5.81 -8.26 2.90
N LEU A 170 -5.48 -9.30 3.68
CA LEU A 170 -5.92 -9.41 5.07
C LEU A 170 -5.28 -8.35 5.97
N ALA A 171 -3.96 -8.17 5.88
CA ALA A 171 -3.24 -7.15 6.64
C ALA A 171 -3.67 -5.73 6.24
N LEU A 172 -3.87 -5.50 4.94
CA LEU A 172 -4.35 -4.22 4.41
C LEU A 172 -5.77 -3.91 4.93
N VAL A 173 -6.69 -4.88 4.86
CA VAL A 173 -8.08 -4.75 5.33
C VAL A 173 -8.13 -4.52 6.83
N LEU A 174 -7.35 -5.25 7.64
CA LEU A 174 -7.28 -5.05 9.10
C LEU A 174 -6.72 -3.67 9.46
N PHE A 175 -5.68 -3.21 8.76
CA PHE A 175 -5.11 -1.89 8.96
C PHE A 175 -6.14 -0.79 8.67
N PHE A 176 -6.83 -0.87 7.52
CA PHE A 176 -7.88 0.10 7.19
C PHE A 176 -9.07 0.01 8.14
N ALA A 177 -9.50 -1.18 8.55
CA ALA A 177 -10.56 -1.35 9.54
C ALA A 177 -10.21 -0.66 10.86
N GLY A 178 -8.99 -0.84 11.37
CA GLY A 178 -8.51 -0.15 12.58
C GLY A 178 -8.45 1.37 12.42
N MET A 179 -8.00 1.87 11.25
CA MET A 179 -8.01 3.31 10.94
C MET A 179 -9.42 3.89 10.87
N LEU A 180 -10.37 3.16 10.30
CA LEU A 180 -11.77 3.57 10.22
C LEU A 180 -12.40 3.59 11.60
N ASP A 181 -12.20 2.55 12.41
CA ASP A 181 -12.71 2.46 13.78
C ASP A 181 -12.19 3.63 14.64
N LEU A 182 -10.91 3.96 14.52
CA LEU A 182 -10.30 5.13 15.15
C LEU A 182 -10.99 6.44 14.73
N LEU A 183 -11.26 6.64 13.43
CA LEU A 183 -11.92 7.85 12.94
C LEU A 183 -13.39 7.94 13.37
N TRP A 184 -14.12 6.82 13.40
CA TRP A 184 -15.51 6.75 13.86
C TRP A 184 -15.62 7.09 15.35
N SER A 185 -14.63 6.72 16.15
CA SER A 185 -14.52 7.10 17.57
C SER A 185 -14.30 8.61 17.77
N LEU A 186 -13.70 9.31 16.80
CA LEU A 186 -13.47 10.76 16.87
C LEU A 186 -14.72 11.59 16.55
N ASN A 187 -15.18 11.47 15.31
CA ASN A 187 -16.21 12.33 14.78
C ASN A 187 -16.86 11.67 13.56
N PRO A 188 -18.18 11.36 13.61
CA PRO A 188 -18.84 10.63 12.54
C PRO A 188 -18.83 11.37 11.19
N VAL A 189 -18.74 12.70 11.18
CA VAL A 189 -18.66 13.49 9.94
C VAL A 189 -17.29 13.35 9.29
N VAL A 190 -16.22 13.40 10.08
CA VAL A 190 -14.85 13.18 9.60
C VAL A 190 -14.68 11.74 9.11
N ALA A 191 -15.20 10.78 9.89
CA ALA A 191 -15.18 9.36 9.53
C ALA A 191 -15.91 9.09 8.21
N GLY A 192 -17.09 9.66 8.01
CA GLY A 192 -17.88 9.49 6.78
C GLY A 192 -17.14 9.97 5.51
N LEU A 193 -16.46 11.10 5.57
CA LEU A 193 -15.70 11.62 4.43
C LEU A 193 -14.46 10.78 4.12
N VAL A 194 -13.71 10.40 5.16
CA VAL A 194 -12.49 9.60 4.97
C VAL A 194 -12.84 8.17 4.54
N THR A 195 -13.88 7.56 5.10
CA THR A 195 -14.39 6.25 4.64
C THR A 195 -14.78 6.27 3.16
N ALA A 196 -15.44 7.34 2.69
CA ALA A 196 -15.81 7.46 1.28
C ALA A 196 -14.59 7.51 0.35
N VAL A 197 -13.57 8.31 0.70
CA VAL A 197 -12.36 8.45 -0.13
C VAL A 197 -11.51 7.18 -0.08
N VAL A 198 -11.33 6.58 1.10
CA VAL A 198 -10.62 5.29 1.26
C VAL A 198 -11.37 4.17 0.56
N GLY A 199 -12.70 4.14 0.65
CA GLY A 199 -13.54 3.19 -0.06
C GLY A 199 -13.41 3.33 -1.57
N LEU A 200 -13.38 4.56 -2.09
CA LEU A 200 -13.16 4.83 -3.51
C LEU A 200 -11.77 4.41 -3.97
N SER A 201 -10.71 4.71 -3.20
CA SER A 201 -9.34 4.33 -3.57
C SER A 201 -9.17 2.80 -3.54
N MET A 202 -9.70 2.13 -2.52
CA MET A 202 -9.78 0.67 -2.46
C MET A 202 -10.56 0.11 -3.64
N PHE A 203 -11.71 0.69 -3.96
CA PHE A 203 -12.51 0.26 -5.10
C PHE A 203 -11.73 0.39 -6.41
N ILE A 204 -10.99 1.48 -6.63
CA ILE A 204 -10.14 1.66 -7.82
C ILE A 204 -9.05 0.58 -7.87
N VAL A 205 -8.39 0.29 -6.74
CA VAL A 205 -7.36 -0.76 -6.69
C VAL A 205 -7.96 -2.14 -7.01
N VAL A 206 -9.11 -2.47 -6.41
CA VAL A 206 -9.82 -3.74 -6.64
C VAL A 206 -10.36 -3.82 -8.06
N ALA A 207 -10.92 -2.73 -8.61
CA ALA A 207 -11.45 -2.68 -9.96
C ALA A 207 -10.34 -2.75 -11.01
N THR A 208 -9.21 -2.06 -10.81
CA THR A 208 -8.04 -2.16 -11.70
C THR A 208 -7.48 -3.58 -11.66
N SER A 209 -7.37 -4.17 -10.48
CA SER A 209 -6.95 -5.57 -10.31
C SER A 209 -7.93 -6.51 -11.01
N GLY A 210 -9.23 -6.36 -10.75
CA GLY A 210 -10.34 -7.16 -11.28
C GLY A 210 -10.52 -7.06 -12.81
N LEU A 211 -10.36 -5.87 -13.38
CA LEU A 211 -10.40 -5.63 -14.83
C LEU A 211 -9.27 -6.38 -15.53
N THR A 212 -8.07 -6.34 -14.93
CA THR A 212 -6.94 -7.14 -15.40
C THR A 212 -7.24 -8.65 -15.31
N ILE A 213 -8.08 -9.07 -14.36
CA ILE A 213 -8.56 -10.46 -14.27
C ILE A 213 -9.54 -10.81 -15.38
N MET A 214 -10.49 -9.92 -15.67
CA MET A 214 -11.56 -10.14 -16.65
C MET A 214 -11.03 -10.21 -18.08
N LEU A 215 -10.13 -9.30 -18.46
CA LEU A 215 -9.50 -9.31 -19.79
C LEU A 215 -8.72 -10.61 -20.05
N TYR A 216 -8.12 -11.18 -19.01
CA TYR A 216 -7.43 -12.47 -19.12
C TYR A 216 -8.39 -13.65 -19.39
N PHE A 217 -9.56 -13.66 -18.76
CA PHE A 217 -10.56 -14.70 -19.01
C PHE A 217 -11.14 -14.62 -20.43
N ASP A 218 -11.21 -13.42 -20.99
CA ASP A 218 -11.69 -13.20 -22.36
C ASP A 218 -10.67 -13.70 -23.40
N GLU A 219 -9.38 -13.43 -23.19
CA GLU A 219 -8.32 -14.00 -24.02
C GLU A 219 -8.22 -15.53 -23.88
N ALA A 220 -8.39 -16.07 -22.68
CA ALA A 220 -8.35 -17.52 -22.43
C ALA A 220 -9.55 -18.26 -23.08
N LYS A 221 -10.70 -17.59 -23.22
CA LYS A 221 -11.85 -18.11 -23.97
C LYS A 221 -11.64 -18.04 -25.48
N THR A 222 -10.94 -17.03 -25.97
CA THR A 222 -10.67 -16.82 -27.41
C THR A 222 -9.64 -17.82 -27.97
N LYS A 223 -8.81 -18.42 -27.11
CA LYS A 223 -7.81 -19.44 -27.49
C LYS A 223 -8.28 -20.90 -27.37
N ARG A 224 -9.55 -21.15 -27.00
CA ARG A 224 -10.18 -22.48 -27.03
C ARG A 224 -11.10 -22.60 -28.24
#